data_AF-A0A2D4H9P5-F1
#
_entry.id   AF-A0A2D4H9P5-F1
#
_cell.length_a   1.000
_cell.length_b   1.000
_cell.length_c   1.000
_cell.angle_alpha   90.00
_cell.angle_beta   90.00
_cell.angle_gamma   90.00
#
_symmetry.space_group_name_H-M   'P 1'
#
loop_
_entity.id
_entity.type
_entity.pdbx_description
1 polymer ?
#
loop_
_entity_poly.entity_id
_entity_poly.type
_entity_poly.pdbx_seq_one_letter_code
_entity_poly.pdbx_strand_id
1 'polypeptide(L)'
;LEGHYFEAGWHAFMWNPGDKIYTYFNRHIIRCSLLKVWKDIKHKHYMMIPGWVSIMEALIHPNALEIGRQIRYCDVLNTQGELKMNQELRQQGMKIEWWPYLQLKMRYKKDIEEFGIEVKQNQLD
;
A
#
# COMPACT_ATOMS: atom_id res chain seq x y z
N LEU A 1 -3.11 -17.95 6.12
CA LEU A 1 -1.94 -17.04 6.29
C LEU A 1 -2.30 -15.58 6.01
N GLU A 2 -3.58 -15.26 5.86
CA GLU A 2 -4.09 -13.88 5.87
C GLU A 2 -4.56 -13.55 7.29
N GLY A 3 -4.15 -12.39 7.78
CA GLY A 3 -4.46 -11.94 9.12
C GLY A 3 -5.85 -11.35 9.19
N HIS A 4 -6.84 -12.18 9.50
CA HIS A 4 -8.08 -11.69 10.12
C HIS A 4 -7.78 -10.95 11.46
N TYR A 5 -6.57 -11.10 12.00
CA TYR A 5 -6.08 -10.44 13.22
C TYR A 5 -4.95 -9.42 12.98
N PHE A 6 -4.55 -9.14 11.73
CA PHE A 6 -3.51 -8.14 11.47
C PHE A 6 -4.15 -6.82 11.07
N GLU A 7 -3.80 -5.75 11.78
CA GLU A 7 -4.23 -4.37 11.50
C GLU A 7 -3.72 -3.84 10.15
N ALA A 8 -2.78 -4.56 9.51
CA ALA A 8 -2.19 -4.21 8.23
C ALA A 8 -1.96 -5.46 7.34
N GLY A 9 -2.10 -5.29 6.02
CA GLY A 9 -1.80 -6.33 5.04
C GLY A 9 -0.31 -6.62 4.89
N TRP A 10 0.04 -7.73 4.26
CA TRP A 10 1.45 -8.17 4.12
C TRP A 10 2.34 -7.14 3.40
N HIS A 11 1.75 -6.34 2.51
CA HIS A 11 2.42 -5.22 1.82
C HIS A 11 3.00 -4.18 2.78
N ALA A 12 2.33 -3.92 3.90
CA ALA A 12 2.78 -2.93 4.89
C ALA A 12 4.17 -3.27 5.42
N PHE A 13 4.46 -4.56 5.62
CA PHE A 13 5.74 -5.04 6.15
C PHE A 13 6.92 -4.87 5.17
N MET A 14 6.65 -4.74 3.86
CA MET A 14 7.69 -4.50 2.85
C MET A 14 8.03 -3.02 2.67
N TRP A 15 7.03 -2.15 2.85
CA TRP A 15 7.12 -0.72 2.56
C TRP A 15 7.14 0.16 3.82
N ASN A 16 7.08 -0.45 5.02
CA ASN A 16 7.27 0.20 6.32
C ASN A 16 8.27 -0.54 7.23
N PRO A 17 9.54 -0.71 6.82
CA PRO A 17 10.49 -1.55 7.56
C PRO A 17 10.86 -1.01 8.96
N GLY A 18 10.63 0.27 9.24
CA GLY A 18 11.01 0.94 10.50
C GLY A 18 9.92 0.99 11.57
N ASP A 19 8.72 0.51 11.30
CA ASP A 19 7.61 0.66 12.25
C ASP A 19 7.67 -0.42 13.35
N LYS A 20 7.65 0.03 14.61
CA LYS A 20 7.84 -0.85 15.79
C LYS A 20 6.68 -1.84 15.95
N ILE A 21 5.52 -1.52 15.41
CA ILE A 21 4.31 -2.37 15.40
C ILE A 21 4.58 -3.72 14.73
N TYR A 22 5.55 -3.78 13.80
CA TYR A 22 5.87 -4.98 13.03
C TYR A 22 6.97 -5.86 13.64
N THR A 23 7.52 -5.48 14.80
CA THR A 23 8.52 -6.29 15.51
C THR A 23 7.98 -7.66 15.92
N TYR A 24 6.69 -7.76 16.24
CA TYR A 24 6.04 -9.02 16.61
C TYR A 24 5.89 -9.98 15.41
N PHE A 25 5.57 -9.46 14.22
CA PHE A 25 5.44 -10.26 13.00
C PHE A 25 6.76 -10.95 12.62
N ASN A 26 7.88 -10.26 12.85
CA ASN A 26 9.23 -10.79 12.62
C ASN A 26 9.65 -11.90 13.60
N ARG A 27 8.94 -12.10 14.74
CA ARG A 27 9.28 -13.15 15.72
C ARG A 27 8.90 -14.56 15.27
N HIS A 28 7.97 -14.67 14.32
CA HIS A 28 7.52 -15.98 13.83
C HIS A 28 8.43 -16.48 12.71
N ILE A 29 9.03 -17.66 12.88
CA ILE A 29 10.09 -18.16 11.97
C ILE A 29 9.66 -18.22 10.50
N ILE A 30 8.46 -18.74 10.21
CA ILE A 30 7.93 -18.81 8.83
C ILE A 30 7.74 -17.41 8.24
N ARG A 31 7.25 -16.45 9.03
CA ARG A 31 6.98 -15.08 8.56
C ARG A 31 8.27 -14.31 8.35
N CYS A 32 9.26 -14.51 9.22
CA CYS A 32 10.60 -13.96 9.09
C CYS A 32 11.28 -14.46 7.80
N SER A 33 11.21 -15.77 7.54
CA SER A 33 11.77 -16.35 6.31
C SER A 33 11.07 -15.82 5.05
N LEU A 34 9.73 -15.72 5.06
CA LEU A 34 8.98 -15.13 3.96
C LEU A 34 9.39 -13.67 3.73
N LEU A 35 9.49 -12.84 4.78
CA LEU A 35 9.91 -11.44 4.64
C LEU A 35 11.33 -11.29 4.09
N LYS A 36 12.26 -12.19 4.43
CA LYS A 36 13.61 -12.18 3.84
C LYS A 36 13.55 -12.42 2.33
N VAL A 37 12.86 -13.48 1.91
CA VAL A 37 12.67 -13.79 0.48
C VAL A 37 12.01 -12.62 -0.25
N TRP A 38 10.97 -12.03 0.34
CA TRP A 38 10.28 -10.88 -0.24
C TRP A 38 11.17 -9.63 -0.33
N LYS A 39 12.03 -9.36 0.67
CA LYS A 39 13.00 -8.27 0.60
C LYS A 39 14.01 -8.48 -0.53
N ASP A 40 14.47 -9.71 -0.72
CA ASP A 40 15.41 -10.04 -1.79
C ASP A 40 14.76 -9.90 -3.17
N ILE A 41 13.52 -10.37 -3.34
CA ILE A 41 12.74 -10.17 -4.57
C ILE A 41 12.52 -8.68 -4.82
N LYS A 42 12.10 -7.93 -3.80
CA LYS A 42 11.90 -6.48 -3.90
C LYS A 42 13.17 -5.77 -4.35
N HIS A 43 14.30 -6.07 -3.72
CA HIS A 43 15.57 -5.44 -4.08
C HIS A 43 16.00 -5.75 -5.52
N LYS A 44 15.66 -6.94 -6.03
CA LYS A 44 16.00 -7.36 -7.40
C LYS A 44 15.05 -6.83 -8.48
N HIS A 45 13.77 -6.71 -8.17
CA HIS A 45 12.72 -6.50 -9.18
C HIS A 45 11.94 -5.20 -9.04
N TYR A 46 11.98 -4.54 -7.87
CA TYR A 46 11.15 -3.36 -7.59
C TYR A 46 12.03 -2.20 -7.10
N MET A 47 12.43 -1.34 -8.03
CA MET A 47 13.12 -0.08 -7.73
C MET A 47 12.16 1.00 -7.20
N MET A 48 10.86 0.88 -7.52
CA MET A 48 9.79 1.79 -7.11
C MET A 48 8.63 0.99 -6.49
N ILE A 49 7.70 1.67 -5.82
CA ILE A 49 6.47 1.02 -5.32
C ILE A 49 5.59 0.66 -6.52
N PRO A 50 5.23 -0.62 -6.70
CA PRO A 50 4.39 -1.01 -7.82
C PRO A 50 2.98 -0.44 -7.74
N GLY A 51 2.42 -0.07 -8.89
CA GLY A 51 1.07 0.51 -8.98
C GLY A 51 -0.04 -0.41 -8.45
N TRP A 52 0.19 -1.74 -8.42
CA TRP A 52 -0.75 -2.72 -7.90
C TRP A 52 -0.76 -2.84 -6.36
N VAL A 53 0.20 -2.22 -5.65
CA VAL A 53 0.24 -2.27 -4.19
C VAL A 53 -0.99 -1.57 -3.62
N SER A 54 -1.67 -2.25 -2.69
CA SER A 54 -2.80 -1.66 -1.98
C SER A 54 -2.32 -0.66 -0.94
N ILE A 55 -2.74 0.59 -1.11
CA ILE A 55 -2.40 1.68 -0.20
C ILE A 55 -3.14 1.54 1.13
N MET A 56 -4.39 1.05 1.05
CA MET A 56 -5.29 1.03 2.20
C MET A 56 -4.95 -0.10 3.17
N GLU A 57 -4.50 -1.26 2.68
CA GLU A 57 -3.95 -2.32 3.53
C GLU A 57 -2.69 -1.90 4.29
N ALA A 58 -1.98 -0.88 3.80
CA ALA A 58 -0.77 -0.35 4.43
C ALA A 58 -1.02 0.83 5.37
N LEU A 59 -2.25 1.37 5.42
CA LEU A 59 -2.55 2.66 6.08
C LEU A 59 -3.82 2.71 6.93
N ILE A 60 -4.88 1.97 6.58
CA ILE A 60 -6.23 2.24 7.08
C ILE A 60 -6.88 0.94 7.57
N HIS A 61 -7.42 0.97 8.79
CA HIS A 61 -8.25 -0.11 9.30
C HIS A 61 -9.40 -0.41 8.31
N PRO A 62 -9.74 -1.68 8.02
CA PRO A 62 -10.75 -2.07 7.04
C PRO A 62 -12.14 -1.42 7.18
N ASN A 63 -12.41 -0.75 8.30
CA ASN A 63 -13.73 -0.23 8.67
C ASN A 63 -13.99 1.21 8.18
N ALA A 64 -13.02 1.89 7.56
CA ALA A 64 -13.17 3.30 7.14
C ALA A 64 -13.72 3.48 5.72
N LEU A 65 -14.01 2.39 5.00
CA LEU A 65 -14.57 2.40 3.66
C LEU A 65 -15.79 1.47 3.62
N GLU A 66 -16.79 1.80 2.80
CA GLU A 66 -17.83 0.84 2.42
C GLU A 66 -17.19 -0.31 1.62
N ILE A 67 -16.79 -1.34 2.37
CA ILE A 67 -16.71 -2.78 2.07
C ILE A 67 -16.14 -3.18 0.70
N GLY A 68 -14.96 -3.81 0.75
CA GLY A 68 -14.60 -4.91 -0.16
C GLY A 68 -13.67 -4.60 -1.34
N ARG A 69 -13.47 -3.32 -1.71
CA ARG A 69 -12.57 -2.97 -2.82
C ARG A 69 -11.17 -2.61 -2.31
N GLN A 70 -10.18 -3.42 -2.68
CA GLN A 70 -8.77 -3.11 -2.47
C GLN A 70 -8.38 -1.91 -3.35
N ILE A 71 -8.12 -0.74 -2.74
CA ILE A 71 -7.67 0.47 -3.46
C ILE A 71 -6.16 0.39 -3.63
N ARG A 72 -5.70 0.48 -4.88
CA ARG A 72 -4.28 0.42 -5.28
C ARG A 72 -3.80 1.77 -5.79
N TYR A 73 -2.48 1.93 -5.94
CA TYR A 73 -1.90 3.14 -6.52
C TYR A 73 -2.42 3.45 -7.92
N CYS A 74 -2.51 2.45 -8.79
CA CYS A 74 -3.04 2.64 -10.15
C CYS A 74 -4.51 3.12 -10.17
N ASP A 75 -5.26 2.91 -9.09
CA ASP A 75 -6.66 3.35 -9.01
C ASP A 75 -6.75 4.85 -8.63
N VAL A 76 -5.82 5.35 -7.80
CA VAL A 76 -5.86 6.72 -7.25
C VAL A 76 -4.91 7.71 -7.94
N LEU A 77 -3.97 7.24 -8.75
CA LEU A 77 -3.08 8.09 -9.52
C LEU A 77 -3.66 8.41 -10.90
N ASN A 78 -3.35 9.60 -11.43
CA ASN A 78 -3.60 9.96 -12.82
C ASN A 78 -2.54 9.35 -13.75
N THR A 79 -2.67 9.59 -15.06
CA THR A 79 -1.74 9.07 -16.07
C THR A 79 -0.31 9.61 -15.94
N GLN A 80 -0.13 10.72 -15.22
CA GLN A 80 1.15 11.36 -14.94
C GLN A 80 1.77 10.85 -13.63
N GLY A 81 1.07 9.99 -12.88
CA GLY A 81 1.51 9.47 -11.59
C GLY A 81 1.20 10.37 -10.41
N GLU A 82 0.39 11.42 -10.60
CA GLU A 82 -0.01 12.34 -9.54
C GLU A 82 -1.28 11.84 -8.86
N LEU A 83 -1.40 12.10 -7.56
CA LEU A 83 -2.58 11.74 -6.79
C LEU A 83 -3.81 12.54 -7.26
N LYS A 84 -4.86 11.83 -7.68
CA LYS A 84 -6.15 12.43 -8.03
C LYS A 84 -6.77 13.17 -6.86
N MET A 85 -7.52 14.24 -7.16
CA MET A 85 -8.28 14.97 -6.17
C MET A 85 -9.43 14.12 -5.62
N ASN A 86 -9.84 14.36 -4.36
CA ASN A 86 -10.96 13.64 -3.74
C ASN A 86 -12.25 13.74 -4.59
N GLN A 87 -12.50 14.89 -5.22
CA GLN A 87 -13.64 15.08 -6.12
C GLN A 87 -13.59 14.15 -7.35
N GLU A 88 -12.42 13.96 -7.96
CA GLU A 88 -12.24 13.06 -9.11
C GLU A 88 -12.43 11.59 -8.70
N LEU A 89 -11.94 11.21 -7.52
CA LEU A 89 -12.13 9.88 -6.97
C LEU A 89 -13.63 9.60 -6.69
N ARG A 90 -14.36 10.59 -6.18
CA ARG A 90 -15.82 10.51 -5.98
C ARG A 90 -16.58 10.37 -7.29
N GLN A 91 -16.17 11.11 -8.34
CA GLN A 91 -16.74 10.97 -9.69
C GLN A 91 -16.50 9.56 -10.27
N GLN A 92 -15.40 8.90 -9.89
CA GLN A 92 -15.09 7.51 -10.25
C GLN A 92 -15.83 6.47 -9.38
N GLY A 93 -16.76 6.93 -8.53
CA GLY A 93 -17.54 6.07 -7.64
C GLY A 93 -16.80 5.62 -6.38
N MET A 94 -15.61 6.18 -6.09
CA MET A 94 -14.90 5.91 -4.83
C MET A 94 -15.46 6.79 -3.72
N LYS A 95 -16.10 6.16 -2.72
CA LYS A 95 -16.53 6.84 -1.50
C LYS A 95 -15.37 6.88 -0.50
N ILE A 96 -14.55 7.92 -0.61
CA ILE A 96 -13.44 8.16 0.33
C ILE A 96 -13.79 9.41 1.16
N GLU A 97 -13.94 9.20 2.47
CA GLU A 97 -14.12 10.30 3.42
C GLU A 97 -12.89 11.21 3.47
N TRP A 98 -13.08 12.43 3.97
CA TRP A 98 -11.99 13.43 4.02
C TRP A 98 -10.75 12.94 4.79
N TRP A 99 -10.96 12.28 5.92
CA TRP A 99 -9.87 11.82 6.78
C TRP A 99 -9.02 10.70 6.15
N PRO A 100 -9.60 9.60 5.63
CA PRO A 100 -8.88 8.62 4.81
C PRO A 100 -8.13 9.22 3.63
N TYR A 101 -8.73 10.21 2.95
CA TYR A 101 -8.06 10.89 1.84
C TYR A 101 -6.83 11.68 2.29
N LEU A 102 -6.88 12.31 3.47
CA LEU A 102 -5.72 13.02 4.04
C LEU A 102 -4.57 12.04 4.35
N GLN A 103 -4.90 10.87 4.92
CA GLN A 103 -3.92 9.80 5.19
C GLN A 103 -3.27 9.30 3.89
N LEU A 104 -4.09 9.06 2.85
CA LEU A 104 -3.63 8.72 1.51
C LEU A 104 -2.66 9.77 0.95
N LYS A 105 -3.01 11.05 1.07
CA LYS A 105 -2.16 12.16 0.58
C LYS A 105 -0.81 12.22 1.30
N MET A 106 -0.80 12.03 2.62
CA MET A 106 0.44 11.98 3.40
C MET A 106 1.32 10.80 2.99
N ARG A 107 0.71 9.63 2.80
CA ARG A 107 1.45 8.43 2.37
C ARG A 107 2.03 8.58 0.99
N TYR A 108 1.23 9.01 0.02
CA TYR A 108 1.69 9.27 -1.34
C TYR A 108 2.93 10.17 -1.35
N LYS A 109 2.91 11.26 -0.57
CA LYS A 109 4.06 12.16 -0.45
C LYS A 109 5.30 11.46 0.12
N LYS A 110 5.14 10.65 1.16
CA LYS A 110 6.26 9.89 1.73
C LYS A 110 6.82 8.88 0.72
N ASP A 111 5.93 8.14 0.05
CA ASP A 111 6.30 7.06 -0.85
C ASP A 111 6.96 7.58 -2.14
N ILE A 112 6.50 8.71 -2.69
CA ILE A 112 7.16 9.34 -3.83
C ILE A 112 8.55 9.88 -3.46
N GLU A 113 8.73 10.39 -2.24
CA GLU A 113 10.01 10.92 -1.74
C GLU A 113 11.02 9.80 -1.41
N GLU A 114 10.57 8.69 -0.82
CA GLU A 114 11.46 7.60 -0.39
C GLU A 114 11.76 6.58 -1.50
N PHE A 115 10.77 6.23 -2.33
CA PHE A 115 10.86 5.09 -3.24
C PHE A 115 10.41 5.40 -4.67
N GLY A 116 9.60 6.44 -4.89
CA GLY A 116 8.88 6.61 -6.15
C GLY A 116 7.73 5.59 -6.30
N ILE A 117 6.79 5.86 -7.22
CA ILE A 117 5.63 4.99 -7.46
C ILE A 117 5.45 4.72 -8.97
N GLU A 118 5.21 3.47 -9.33
CA GLU A 118 4.91 3.07 -10.71
C GLU A 118 3.45 3.39 -11.06
N VAL A 119 3.27 4.15 -12.14
CA VAL A 119 1.94 4.56 -12.62
C VAL A 119 1.21 3.41 -13.30
N LYS A 120 1.96 2.54 -14.00
CA LYS A 120 1.40 1.39 -14.72
C LYS A 120 1.20 0.21 -13.77
N GLN A 121 0.16 -0.56 -14.05
CA GLN A 121 0.01 -1.88 -13.46
C GLN A 121 1.02 -2.81 -14.14
N ASN A 122 2.27 -2.79 -13.69
CA ASN A 122 3.25 -3.79 -14.10
C ASN A 122 2.76 -5.12 -13.52
N GLN A 123 2.15 -5.95 -14.37
CA GLN A 123 1.98 -7.35 -14.04
C GLN A 123 3.37 -7.98 -14.10
N LEU A 124 3.71 -8.78 -13.09
CA LEU A 124 4.82 -9.71 -13.24
C LEU A 124 4.44 -10.62 -14.41
N ASP A 125 5.22 -10.59 -15.49
CA ASP A 125 5.14 -11.57 -16.58
C ASP A 125 5.37 -13.00 -16.05
#